data_AF-A0A2E7QKL9-F1
#
_entry.id   AF-A0A2E7QKL9-F1
#
_cell.length_a   1.000
_cell.length_b   1.000
_cell.length_c   1.000
_cell.angle_alpha   90.00
_cell.angle_beta   90.00
_cell.angle_gamma   90.00
#
_symmetry.space_group_name_H-M   'P 1'
#
loop_
_entity.id
_entity.type
_entity.pdbx_description
1 polymer ?
#
loop_
_entity_poly.entity_id
_entity_poly.type
_entity_poly.pdbx_seq_one_letter_code
_entity_poly.pdbx_strand_id
1 'polypeptide(L)'
;MVSALNLPASKPLASGLLAGKFAPGDTFAESDHRHYNANGECFNVGETFAGLKFAQGVELAEKVRGVLPGEAKMAREALRWVLDHEAVTTVIPGATKLAQAEGNAAASELPALGEKVHAALRELYKAEIAEAIRGPY
;
A
#
# COMPACT_ATOMS: atom_id res chain seq x y z
N MET A 1 14.45 -7.15 -3.81
CA MET A 1 13.22 -6.55 -4.38
C MET A 1 12.11 -6.72 -3.36
N VAL A 2 11.47 -5.62 -2.96
CA VAL A 2 10.58 -5.47 -1.78
C VAL A 2 9.39 -6.46 -1.84
N SER A 3 9.55 -7.66 -1.26
CA SER A 3 8.64 -8.82 -1.43
C SER A 3 7.89 -9.17 -0.14
N ALA A 4 7.27 -8.18 0.48
CA ALA A 4 6.31 -8.44 1.57
C ALA A 4 4.98 -7.69 1.39
N LEU A 5 4.86 -6.83 0.38
CA LEU A 5 3.58 -6.28 -0.11
C LEU A 5 3.54 -6.12 -1.65
N ASN A 6 4.63 -6.51 -2.33
CA ASN A 6 4.80 -6.43 -3.79
C ASN A 6 4.51 -5.04 -4.38
N LEU A 7 4.92 -3.99 -3.67
CA LEU A 7 4.69 -2.60 -4.04
C LEU A 7 5.90 -2.06 -4.80
N PRO A 8 5.74 -1.55 -6.03
CA PRO A 8 6.82 -0.84 -6.69
C PRO A 8 7.10 0.46 -5.93
N ALA A 9 8.36 0.89 -5.86
CA ALA A 9 8.76 2.13 -5.18
C ALA A 9 8.06 3.39 -5.73
N SER A 10 7.56 3.31 -6.96
CA SER A 10 6.74 4.34 -7.64
C SER A 10 5.25 4.31 -7.28
N LYS A 11 4.75 3.23 -6.66
CA LYS A 11 3.37 3.10 -6.18
C LYS A 11 3.32 2.49 -4.77
N PRO A 12 4.01 3.08 -3.79
CA PRO A 12 4.20 2.49 -2.46
C PRO A 12 2.91 2.44 -1.62
N LEU A 13 1.80 3.00 -2.11
CA LEU A 13 0.52 3.03 -1.41
C LEU A 13 -0.58 2.20 -2.09
N ALA A 14 -0.24 1.32 -3.05
CA ALA A 14 -1.17 0.39 -3.70
C ALA A 14 -2.44 1.09 -4.25
N SER A 15 -2.27 2.08 -5.14
CA SER A 15 -3.37 2.92 -5.65
C SER A 15 -4.22 3.59 -4.55
N GLY A 16 -3.63 3.79 -3.38
CA GLY A 16 -4.23 4.48 -2.23
C GLY A 16 -4.83 3.57 -1.16
N LEU A 17 -4.81 2.24 -1.30
CA LEU A 17 -5.29 1.32 -0.26
C LEU A 17 -4.60 1.58 1.09
N LEU A 18 -3.28 1.71 1.06
CA LEU A 18 -2.48 1.97 2.27
C LEU A 18 -2.48 3.43 2.71
N ALA A 19 -3.24 4.29 2.04
CA ALA A 19 -3.48 5.66 2.52
C ALA A 19 -4.52 5.69 3.66
N GLY A 20 -5.23 4.58 3.88
CA GLY A 20 -6.19 4.42 4.98
C GLY A 20 -7.43 5.28 4.87
N LYS A 21 -7.83 5.61 3.63
CA LYS A 21 -8.93 6.54 3.31
C LYS A 21 -10.18 5.88 2.72
N PHE A 22 -10.11 4.59 2.41
CA PHE A 22 -11.18 3.87 1.73
C PHE A 22 -12.01 3.05 2.71
N ALA A 23 -13.29 2.93 2.44
CA ALA A 23 -14.23 2.10 3.17
C ALA A 23 -14.87 1.05 2.23
N PRO A 24 -15.41 -0.06 2.79
CA PRO A 24 -16.23 -0.99 2.01
C PRO A 24 -17.40 -0.25 1.34
N GLY A 25 -17.58 -0.47 0.03
CA GLY A 25 -18.63 0.18 -0.77
C GLY A 25 -18.21 1.48 -1.46
N ASP A 26 -17.00 2.01 -1.20
CA ASP A 26 -16.46 3.12 -1.98
C ASP A 26 -16.39 2.75 -3.47
N THR A 27 -16.74 3.71 -4.32
CA THR A 27 -16.71 3.55 -5.78
C THR A 27 -15.87 4.62 -6.44
N PHE A 28 -15.30 4.29 -7.59
CA PHE A 28 -14.54 5.22 -8.43
C PHE A 28 -15.35 5.60 -9.66
N ALA A 29 -15.14 6.81 -10.18
CA ALA A 29 -15.73 7.22 -11.45
C ALA A 29 -15.28 6.30 -12.59
N GLU A 30 -16.09 6.15 -13.63
CA GLU A 30 -15.79 5.26 -14.77
C GLU A 30 -14.46 5.62 -15.47
N SER A 31 -14.10 6.91 -15.48
CA SER A 31 -12.84 7.41 -16.06
C SER A 31 -11.61 7.21 -15.15
N ASP A 32 -11.79 6.72 -13.93
CA ASP A 32 -10.68 6.45 -12.99
C ASP A 32 -10.09 5.07 -13.27
N HIS A 33 -8.76 4.95 -13.31
CA HIS A 33 -8.10 3.67 -13.56
C HIS A 33 -8.44 2.60 -12.52
N ARG A 34 -8.79 3.03 -11.31
CA ARG A 34 -9.21 2.13 -10.24
C ARG A 34 -10.57 1.49 -10.52
N HIS A 35 -11.33 2.07 -11.44
CA HIS A 35 -12.55 1.50 -12.00
C HIS A 35 -12.23 0.70 -13.27
N TYR A 36 -11.79 1.36 -14.33
CA TYR A 36 -11.73 0.75 -15.66
C TYR A 36 -10.64 -0.33 -15.81
N ASN A 37 -9.65 -0.36 -14.91
CA ASN A 37 -8.58 -1.37 -14.89
C ASN A 37 -8.57 -2.17 -13.58
N ALA A 38 -9.70 -2.27 -12.88
CA ALA A 38 -9.79 -3.02 -11.63
C ALA A 38 -9.45 -4.51 -11.78
N ASN A 39 -9.58 -5.09 -12.98
CA ASN A 39 -9.23 -6.48 -13.26
C ASN A 39 -8.13 -6.63 -14.33
N GLY A 40 -7.42 -5.56 -14.67
CA GLY A 40 -6.30 -5.58 -15.61
C GLY A 40 -6.69 -5.56 -17.08
N GLU A 41 -7.85 -5.00 -17.42
CA GLU A 41 -8.40 -4.96 -18.77
C GLU A 41 -7.57 -4.09 -19.75
N CYS A 42 -6.86 -3.08 -19.25
CA CYS A 42 -6.06 -2.14 -20.07
C CYS A 42 -4.54 -2.30 -19.86
N PHE A 43 -4.10 -2.69 -18.67
CA PHE A 43 -2.70 -2.92 -18.28
C PHE A 43 -2.63 -3.90 -17.11
N ASN A 44 -1.43 -4.40 -16.75
CA ASN A 44 -1.27 -5.47 -15.75
C ASN A 44 -2.10 -5.20 -14.48
N VAL A 45 -2.89 -6.18 -14.05
CA VAL A 45 -3.80 -6.07 -12.90
C VAL A 45 -3.06 -5.66 -11.61
N GLY A 46 -1.77 -6.02 -11.48
CA GLY A 46 -0.89 -5.60 -10.39
C GLY A 46 -0.68 -4.08 -10.29
N GLU A 47 -0.87 -3.33 -11.37
CA GLU A 47 -0.73 -1.87 -11.39
C GLU A 47 -1.85 -1.15 -10.64
N THR A 48 -2.95 -1.85 -10.35
CA THR A 48 -4.10 -1.35 -9.63
C THR A 48 -4.29 -2.17 -8.36
N PHE A 49 -4.24 -1.52 -7.19
CA PHE A 49 -4.42 -2.18 -5.90
C PHE A 49 -3.47 -3.37 -5.64
N ALA A 50 -2.28 -3.36 -6.26
CA ALA A 50 -1.34 -4.48 -6.21
C ALA A 50 -1.95 -5.82 -6.66
N GLY A 51 -2.95 -5.79 -7.55
CA GLY A 51 -3.62 -6.98 -8.07
C GLY A 51 -4.80 -7.48 -7.23
N LEU A 52 -5.05 -6.87 -6.06
CA LEU A 52 -6.16 -7.22 -5.19
C LEU A 52 -7.50 -6.74 -5.77
N LYS A 53 -8.59 -7.47 -5.45
CA LYS A 53 -9.93 -6.91 -5.61
C LYS A 53 -10.11 -5.78 -4.61
N PHE A 54 -10.73 -4.68 -5.01
CA PHE A 54 -10.81 -3.47 -4.16
C PHE A 54 -11.40 -3.74 -2.77
N ALA A 55 -12.57 -4.38 -2.67
CA ALA A 55 -13.21 -4.67 -1.38
C ALA A 55 -12.31 -5.50 -0.44
N GLN A 56 -11.72 -6.58 -0.96
CA GLN A 56 -10.77 -7.40 -0.21
C GLN A 56 -9.49 -6.63 0.16
N GLY A 57 -9.02 -5.75 -0.74
CA GLY A 57 -7.89 -4.87 -0.48
C GLY A 57 -8.15 -3.88 0.66
N VAL A 58 -9.38 -3.37 0.80
CA VAL A 58 -9.78 -2.51 1.92
C VAL A 58 -9.76 -3.31 3.24
N GLU A 59 -10.31 -4.53 3.24
CA GLU A 59 -10.28 -5.41 4.43
C GLU A 59 -8.84 -5.73 4.86
N LEU A 60 -7.98 -6.11 3.92
CA LEU A 60 -6.57 -6.39 4.17
C LEU A 60 -5.80 -5.13 4.63
N ALA A 61 -6.13 -3.95 4.09
CA ALA A 61 -5.55 -2.69 4.53
C ALA A 61 -5.90 -2.36 5.99
N GLU A 62 -7.12 -2.67 6.44
CA GLU A 62 -7.48 -2.52 7.85
C GLU A 62 -6.73 -3.52 8.76
N LYS A 63 -6.47 -4.74 8.29
CA LYS A 63 -5.58 -5.67 9.01
C LYS A 63 -4.16 -5.12 9.11
N VAL A 64 -3.62 -4.57 8.03
CA VAL A 64 -2.31 -3.89 8.04
C VAL A 64 -2.32 -2.75 9.04
N ARG A 65 -3.37 -1.91 9.06
CA ARG A 65 -3.51 -0.82 10.02
C ARG A 65 -3.44 -1.32 11.47
N GLY A 66 -4.08 -2.44 11.79
CA GLY A 66 -4.06 -3.03 13.13
C GLY A 66 -2.68 -3.57 13.57
N VAL A 67 -1.76 -3.79 12.64
CA VAL A 67 -0.38 -4.24 12.91
C VAL A 67 0.58 -3.06 13.09
N LEU A 68 0.28 -1.92 12.46
CA LEU A 68 1.11 -0.73 12.52
C LEU A 68 1.06 -0.07 13.92
N PRO A 69 2.08 0.69 14.32
CA PRO A 69 2.13 1.34 15.64
C PRO A 69 0.99 2.34 15.90
N GLY A 70 0.45 2.98 14.85
CA GLY A 70 -0.59 3.99 14.98
C GLY A 70 -0.09 5.32 15.51
N GLU A 71 1.23 5.56 15.51
CA GLU A 71 1.87 6.79 15.97
C GLU A 71 1.78 7.90 14.92
N ALA A 72 1.58 7.53 13.66
CA ALA A 72 1.36 8.45 12.55
C ALA A 72 0.17 8.02 11.68
N LYS A 73 -0.16 8.85 10.68
CA LYS A 73 -1.13 8.44 9.66
C LYS A 73 -0.64 7.19 8.95
N MET A 74 -1.53 6.24 8.69
CA MET A 74 -1.24 4.97 8.01
C MET A 74 -0.37 5.13 6.76
N ALA A 75 -0.65 6.15 5.93
CA ALA A 75 0.14 6.42 4.73
C ALA A 75 1.63 6.64 5.05
N ARG A 76 1.95 7.36 6.14
CA ARG A 76 3.33 7.63 6.56
C ARG A 76 4.01 6.37 7.08
N GLU A 77 3.31 5.58 7.89
CA GLU A 77 3.85 4.33 8.44
C GLU A 77 4.06 3.28 7.34
N ALA A 78 3.18 3.22 6.35
CA ALA A 78 3.36 2.39 5.16
C ALA A 78 4.59 2.83 4.33
N LEU A 79 4.79 4.13 4.14
CA LEU A 79 5.98 4.65 3.47
C LEU A 79 7.26 4.38 4.28
N ARG A 80 7.20 4.54 5.61
CA ARG A 80 8.30 4.19 6.52
C ARG A 80 8.66 2.72 6.43
N TRP A 81 7.67 1.83 6.37
CA TRP A 81 7.89 0.40 6.16
C TRP A 81 8.65 0.10 4.87
N VAL A 82 8.32 0.79 3.76
CA VAL A 82 9.07 0.64 2.51
C VAL A 82 10.51 1.13 2.67
N LEU A 83 10.71 2.27 3.34
CA LEU A 83 12.03 2.86 3.63
C LEU A 83 12.89 2.06 4.61
N ASP A 84 12.31 1.16 5.42
CA ASP A 84 13.06 0.28 6.33
C ASP A 84 13.84 -0.82 5.60
N HIS A 85 13.55 -1.08 4.33
CA HIS A 85 14.27 -2.07 3.56
C HIS A 85 15.62 -1.50 3.09
N GLU A 86 16.73 -2.15 3.46
CA GLU A 86 18.09 -1.70 3.13
C GLU A 86 18.30 -1.47 1.62
N ALA A 87 17.64 -2.26 0.77
CA ALA A 87 17.70 -2.12 -0.68
C ALA A 87 16.92 -0.92 -1.25
N VAL A 88 16.18 -0.18 -0.43
CA VAL A 88 15.37 0.98 -0.81
C VAL A 88 16.05 2.25 -0.30
N THR A 89 16.45 3.12 -1.22
CA THR A 89 17.03 4.42 -0.88
C THR A 89 16.03 5.57 -0.98
N THR A 90 14.94 5.37 -1.74
CA THR A 90 13.94 6.41 -1.99
C THR A 90 12.57 5.79 -2.32
N VAL A 91 11.52 6.54 -2.02
CA VAL A 91 10.13 6.23 -2.40
C VAL A 91 9.52 7.45 -3.07
N ILE A 92 8.68 7.24 -4.09
CA ILE A 92 8.11 8.34 -4.89
C ILE A 92 6.58 8.27 -4.82
N PRO A 93 5.97 8.62 -3.67
CA PRO A 93 4.53 8.59 -3.52
C PRO A 93 3.86 9.78 -4.22
N GLY A 94 2.71 9.51 -4.87
CA GLY A 94 1.88 10.57 -5.44
C GLY A 94 1.21 11.45 -4.39
N ALA A 95 0.89 12.68 -4.77
CA ALA A 95 0.16 13.65 -3.96
C ALA A 95 -0.71 14.54 -4.87
N THR A 96 -1.94 14.84 -4.45
CA THR A 96 -2.85 15.79 -5.12
C THR A 96 -3.07 17.06 -4.31
N LYS A 97 -2.56 17.11 -3.07
CA LYS A 97 -2.64 18.27 -2.18
C LYS A 97 -1.31 18.45 -1.44
N LEU A 98 -0.98 19.70 -1.10
CA LEU A 98 0.26 20.05 -0.39
C LEU A 98 0.47 19.21 0.88
N ALA A 99 -0.56 19.08 1.72
CA ALA A 99 -0.49 18.31 2.96
C ALA A 99 -0.16 16.82 2.76
N GLN A 100 -0.44 16.24 1.58
CA GLN A 100 -0.01 14.88 1.25
C GLN A 100 1.47 14.84 0.91
N ALA A 101 1.98 15.81 0.15
CA ALA A 101 3.39 15.90 -0.17
C ALA A 101 4.24 16.08 1.10
N GLU A 102 3.86 17.03 1.96
CA GLU A 102 4.48 17.23 3.28
C GLU A 102 4.35 15.97 4.15
N GLY A 103 3.18 15.33 4.11
CA GLY A 103 2.94 14.09 4.82
C GLY A 103 3.84 12.95 4.37
N ASN A 104 4.01 12.78 3.06
CA ASN A 104 4.86 11.75 2.47
C ASN A 104 6.33 12.01 2.78
N ALA A 105 6.79 13.26 2.70
CA ALA A 105 8.17 13.63 3.02
C ALA A 105 8.51 13.33 4.48
N ALA A 106 7.61 13.64 5.41
CA ALA A 106 7.78 13.36 6.84
C ALA A 106 7.85 11.86 7.19
N ALA A 107 7.58 10.94 6.27
CA ALA A 107 7.71 9.51 6.52
C ALA A 107 9.17 9.09 6.78
N SER A 108 10.15 9.78 6.19
CA SER A 108 11.58 9.47 6.40
C SER A 108 12.08 9.87 7.79
N GLU A 109 11.38 10.78 8.46
CA GLU A 109 11.69 11.26 9.81
C GLU A 109 11.15 10.32 10.90
N LEU A 110 10.24 9.41 10.55
CA LEU A 110 9.75 8.40 11.48
C LEU A 110 10.90 7.45 11.86
N PRO A 111 10.94 6.95 13.11
CA PRO A 111 11.84 5.87 13.47
C PRO A 111 11.55 4.63 12.62
N ALA A 112 12.57 3.79 12.45
CA ALA A 112 12.37 2.48 11.82
C ALA A 112 11.32 1.69 12.61
N LEU A 113 10.44 0.99 11.91
CA LEU A 113 9.46 0.13 12.55
C LEU A 113 10.17 -1.02 13.25
N GLY A 114 9.64 -1.43 14.41
CA GLY A 114 10.24 -2.53 15.17
C GLY A 114 10.16 -3.86 14.43
N GLU A 115 11.12 -4.75 14.68
CA GLU A 115 11.18 -6.11 14.11
C GLU A 115 9.88 -6.90 14.27
N LYS A 116 9.16 -6.70 15.37
CA LYS A 116 7.86 -7.35 15.60
C LYS A 116 6.79 -6.91 14.60
N VAL A 117 6.74 -5.62 14.27
CA VAL A 117 5.81 -5.07 13.27
C VAL A 117 6.16 -5.63 11.89
N HIS A 118 7.44 -5.61 11.54
CA HIS A 118 7.94 -6.20 10.30
C HIS A 118 7.62 -7.70 10.18
N ALA A 119 7.81 -8.47 11.24
CA ALA A 119 7.46 -9.88 11.27
C ALA A 119 5.95 -10.10 11.10
N ALA A 120 5.13 -9.35 11.82
CA ALA A 120 3.67 -9.46 11.73
C ALA A 120 3.14 -9.11 10.33
N LEU A 121 3.68 -8.07 9.68
CA LEU A 121 3.32 -7.72 8.30
C LEU A 121 3.73 -8.80 7.31
N ARG A 122 4.92 -9.40 7.47
CA ARG A 122 5.37 -10.53 6.64
C ARG A 122 4.46 -11.75 6.80
N GLU A 123 4.05 -12.08 8.01
CA GLU A 123 3.16 -13.22 8.25
C GLU A 123 1.75 -12.96 7.73
N LEU A 124 1.20 -11.75 7.91
CA LEU A 124 -0.07 -11.35 7.29
C LEU A 124 0.00 -11.47 5.76
N TYR A 125 1.11 -11.03 5.15
CA TYR A 125 1.28 -11.14 3.71
C TYR A 125 1.25 -12.58 3.24
N LYS A 126 2.05 -13.46 3.85
CA LYS A 126 2.12 -14.87 3.48
C LYS A 126 0.80 -15.59 3.70
N ALA A 127 0.12 -15.31 4.81
CA ALA A 127 -1.09 -16.02 5.21
C ALA A 127 -2.33 -15.60 4.41
N GLU A 128 -2.43 -14.33 4.01
CA GLU A 128 -3.69 -13.80 3.49
C GLU A 128 -3.56 -12.97 2.21
N ILE A 129 -2.47 -12.22 2.04
CA ILE A 129 -2.35 -11.27 0.92
C ILE A 129 -1.82 -11.98 -0.33
N ALA A 130 -0.80 -12.83 -0.19
CA ALA A 130 -0.10 -13.43 -1.31
C ALA A 130 -1.02 -14.24 -2.23
N GLU A 131 -1.91 -15.06 -1.66
CA GLU A 131 -2.88 -15.86 -2.43
C GLU A 131 -3.99 -15.02 -3.06
N ALA A 132 -4.25 -13.82 -2.53
CA ALA A 132 -5.30 -12.92 -3.01
C ALA A 132 -4.84 -12.06 -4.21
N ILE A 133 -3.53 -11.93 -4.43
CA ILE A 133 -2.98 -11.15 -5.53
C ILE A 133 -3.23 -11.88 -6.86
N ARG A 134 -3.75 -11.14 -7.84
CA ARG A 134 -4.02 -11.64 -9.19
C ARG A 134 -2.94 -11.19 -10.17
N GLY A 135 -2.83 -11.92 -11.28
CA GLY A 135 -2.01 -11.54 -12.43
C GLY A 135 -0.61 -12.14 -12.43
N PRO A 136 0.03 -12.25 -13.61
CA PRO A 136 1.39 -12.74 -13.73
C PRO A 136 2.40 -11.72 -13.17
N TYR A 137 3.41 -12.24 -12.47
CA TYR A 137 4.64 -11.54 -12.08
C TYR A 137 5.78 -11.90 -13.03
#